data_AF-A0A351HXL8-F1
#
_entry.id   AF-A0A351HXL8-F1
#
_cell.length_a   1.000
_cell.length_b   1.000
_cell.length_c   1.000
_cell.angle_alpha   90.00
_cell.angle_beta   90.00
_cell.angle_gamma   90.00
#
_symmetry.space_group_name_H-M   'P 1'
#
loop_
_entity.id
_entity.type
_entity.pdbx_description
1 polymer ?
#
loop_
_entity_poly.entity_id
_entity_poly.type
_entity_poly.pdbx_seq_one_letter_code
_entity_poly.pdbx_strand_id
1 'polypeptide(L)' 'AINKIDEKTVASITFSGSVKKEKLAELQSKLLQWLQEKNLKTHGNFHLARYNSPFTPLFLRHNELLIDVEKPL' A
#
# COMPACT_ATOMS: atom_id res chain seq x y z
N ALA A 1 -22.97 -4.03 -11.51
CA ALA A 1 -22.65 -2.72 -12.10
C ALA A 1 -21.14 -2.53 -12.07
N ILE A 2 -20.57 -1.89 -13.08
CA ILE A 2 -19.12 -1.60 -13.13
C ILE A 2 -18.92 -0.23 -12.51
N ASN A 3 -18.00 -0.11 -11.55
CA ASN A 3 -17.64 1.16 -10.94
C ASN A 3 -16.43 1.73 -11.68
N LYS A 4 -16.52 2.99 -12.12
CA LYS A 4 -15.37 3.72 -12.65
C LYS A 4 -14.52 4.25 -11.50
N ILE A 5 -13.20 4.07 -11.60
CA ILE A 5 -12.23 4.66 -10.70
C ILE A 5 -11.38 5.63 -11.54
N ASP A 6 -11.27 6.87 -11.09
CA ASP A 6 -10.47 7.89 -11.78
C ASP A 6 -8.96 7.66 -11.57
N GLU A 7 -8.14 8.24 -12.44
CA GLU A 7 -6.69 8.16 -12.35
C GLU A 7 -6.20 8.78 -11.03
N LYS A 8 -5.23 8.12 -10.38
CA LYS A 8 -4.61 8.60 -9.16
C LYS A 8 -3.16 8.15 -9.05
N THR A 9 -2.35 8.96 -8.40
CA THR A 9 -0.98 8.60 -8.02
C THR A 9 -1.01 7.99 -6.63
N VAL A 10 -0.35 6.85 -6.46
CA VAL A 10 -0.28 6.12 -5.19
C VAL A 10 1.16 5.85 -4.82
N ALA A 11 1.46 5.93 -3.53
CA ALA A 11 2.70 5.43 -2.98
C ALA A 11 2.48 4.00 -2.45
N SER A 12 3.44 3.12 -2.70
CA SER A 12 3.34 1.70 -2.37
C SER A 12 4.53 1.22 -1.55
N ILE A 13 4.27 0.40 -0.52
CA ILE A 13 5.28 -0.42 0.14
C ILE A 13 4.96 -1.91 -0.07
N THR A 14 5.89 -2.63 -0.69
CA THR A 14 5.78 -4.07 -0.96
C THR A 14 6.24 -4.89 0.24
N PHE A 15 5.56 -5.99 0.54
CA PHE A 15 5.96 -6.92 1.60
C PHE A 15 5.48 -8.35 1.36
N SER A 16 6.22 -9.32 1.90
CA SER A 16 5.87 -10.75 1.84
C SER A 16 5.30 -11.27 3.16
N GLY A 17 4.77 -12.50 3.15
CA GLY A 17 4.25 -13.16 4.34
C GLY A 17 2.80 -12.83 4.67
N SER A 18 2.45 -13.01 5.94
CA SER A 18 1.09 -12.83 6.43
C SER A 18 0.72 -11.36 6.61
N VAL A 19 -0.54 -11.06 6.34
CA VAL A 19 -1.17 -9.75 6.59
C VAL A 19 -1.70 -9.75 8.02
N LYS A 20 -0.86 -9.31 8.97
CA LYS A 20 -1.22 -9.15 10.38
C LYS A 20 -1.37 -7.67 10.72
N LYS A 21 -2.25 -7.32 11.66
CA LYS A 21 -2.56 -5.94 12.03
C LYS A 21 -1.31 -5.18 12.49
N GLU A 22 -0.47 -5.83 13.28
CA GLU A 22 0.77 -5.25 13.83
C GLU A 22 1.76 -4.91 12.71
N LYS A 23 1.92 -5.84 11.76
CA LYS A 23 2.77 -5.65 10.58
C LYS A 23 2.23 -4.54 9.69
N LEU A 24 0.92 -4.46 9.49
CA LEU A 24 0.32 -3.37 8.72
C LEU A 24 0.55 -2.01 9.39
N ALA A 25 0.38 -1.91 10.70
CA ALA A 25 0.65 -0.67 11.43
C ALA A 25 2.12 -0.23 11.31
N GLU A 26 3.06 -1.17 11.39
CA GLU A 26 4.49 -0.90 11.17
C GLU A 26 4.75 -0.38 9.74
N LEU A 27 4.19 -1.04 8.74
CA LEU A 27 4.35 -0.64 7.33
C LEU A 27 3.69 0.70 7.02
N GLN A 28 2.53 0.99 7.63
CA GLN A 28 1.87 2.30 7.53
C GLN A 28 2.79 3.41 8.05
N SER A 29 3.33 3.24 9.26
CA SER A 29 4.25 4.22 9.86
C SER A 29 5.51 4.41 9.01
N LYS A 30 6.11 3.33 8.50
CA LYS A 30 7.28 3.40 7.61
C LYS A 30 6.98 4.15 6.31
N LEU A 31 5.84 3.86 5.68
CA LEU A 31 5.45 4.52 4.44
C LEU A 31 5.15 6.01 4.67
N LEU A 32 4.47 6.38 5.76
CA LEU A 32 4.24 7.78 6.11
C LEU A 32 5.53 8.55 6.37
N GLN A 33 6.47 7.94 7.11
CA GLN A 33 7.77 8.57 7.37
C GLN A 33 8.52 8.83 6.05
N TRP A 34 8.59 7.84 5.17
CA TRP A 34 9.23 7.99 3.87
C TRP A 34 8.56 9.07 3.01
N LEU A 35 7.23 9.14 3.04
CA LEU A 35 6.47 10.18 2.31
C LEU A 35 6.74 11.59 2.86
N GLN A 36 6.85 11.72 4.18
CA GLN A 36 7.21 12.97 4.82
C GLN A 36 8.62 13.42 4.41
N GLU A 37 9.59 12.50 4.39
CA GLU A 37 10.96 12.78 3.91
C GLU A 37 11.01 13.25 2.44
N LYS A 38 10.01 12.85 1.65
CA LYS A 38 9.85 13.25 0.24
C LYS A 38 8.98 14.49 0.04
N ASN A 39 8.48 15.11 1.11
CA ASN A 39 7.51 16.20 1.04
C ASN A 39 6.27 15.87 0.19
N LEU A 40 5.84 14.61 0.18
CA LEU A 40 4.66 14.16 -0.54
C LEU A 40 3.44 14.21 0.38
N LYS A 41 2.40 14.93 -0.04
CA LYS A 41 1.12 14.97 0.68
C LYS A 41 0.30 13.73 0.40
N THR A 42 -0.26 13.16 1.46
CA THR A 42 -1.11 11.97 1.41
C THR A 42 -2.58 12.35 1.45
N HIS A 43 -3.42 11.53 0.83
CA HIS A 43 -4.86 11.69 0.80
C HIS A 43 -5.57 10.37 1.11
N GLY A 44 -6.64 10.43 1.89
CA GLY A 44 -7.50 9.29 2.15
C GLY A 44 -6.91 8.21 3.07
N ASN A 45 -7.32 6.96 2.84
CA ASN A 45 -6.99 5.81 3.69
C ASN A 45 -6.00 4.88 3.01
N PHE A 46 -5.33 4.05 3.80
CA PHE A 46 -4.51 2.97 3.28
C PHE A 46 -5.36 1.89 2.58
N HIS A 47 -4.81 1.37 1.49
CA HIS A 47 -5.38 0.24 0.75
C HIS A 47 -4.39 -0.93 0.75
N LEU A 48 -4.90 -2.14 0.97
CA LEU A 48 -4.10 -3.36 0.89
C LEU A 48 -4.40 -4.09 -0.43
N ALA A 49 -3.41 -4.17 -1.30
CA ALA A 49 -3.47 -4.97 -2.52
C ALA A 49 -2.82 -6.35 -2.28
N ARG A 50 -3.59 -7.40 -2.57
CA ARG A 50 -3.16 -8.80 -2.45
C ARG A 50 -3.35 -9.47 -3.80
N TYR A 51 -2.25 -9.84 -4.44
CA TYR A 51 -2.28 -10.37 -5.82
C TYR A 51 -2.25 -11.89 -5.86
N ASN A 52 -1.79 -12.53 -4.78
CA ASN A 52 -1.47 -13.96 -4.79
C ASN A 52 -2.67 -14.81 -4.37
N SER A 53 -2.78 -15.99 -4.98
CA SER A 53 -3.77 -17.02 -4.67
C SER A 53 -3.65 -17.54 -3.22
N PRO A 54 -4.73 -18.03 -2.59
CA PRO A 54 -4.68 -18.62 -1.25
C PRO A 54 -3.63 -19.74 -1.12
N PHE A 55 -3.32 -20.46 -2.21
CA PHE A 55 -2.36 -21.56 -2.24
C PHE A 55 -0.89 -21.12 -2.36
N THR A 56 -0.61 -19.83 -2.60
CA THR A 56 0.77 -19.35 -2.69
C THR A 56 1.44 -19.43 -1.31
N PRO A 57 2.62 -20.08 -1.21
CA PRO A 57 3.39 -20.13 0.04
C PRO A 57 3.63 -18.73 0.61
N LEU A 58 3.56 -18.59 1.93
CA LEU A 58 3.58 -17.28 2.60
C LEU A 58 4.78 -16.42 2.21
N PHE A 59 5.97 -17.02 2.08
CA PHE A 59 7.20 -16.33 1.72
C PHE A 59 7.24 -15.83 0.27
N LEU A 60 6.39 -16.37 -0.61
CA LEU A 60 6.27 -15.96 -2.01
C LEU A 60 5.11 -14.98 -2.25
N ARG A 61 4.38 -14.58 -1.20
CA ARG A 61 3.26 -13.64 -1.36
C ARG A 61 3.78 -12.26 -1.70
N HIS A 62 3.19 -11.63 -2.71
CA HIS A 62 3.39 -10.23 -3.06
C HIS A 62 2.19 -9.44 -2.55
N ASN A 63 2.41 -8.67 -1.50
CA ASN A 63 1.42 -7.76 -0.96
C ASN A 63 1.94 -6.33 -1.08
N GLU A 64 1.03 -5.40 -1.30
CA GLU A 64 1.32 -3.98 -1.32
C GLU A 64 0.38 -3.25 -0.38
N LEU A 65 0.94 -2.35 0.41
CA LEU A 65 0.18 -1.36 1.16
C LEU A 65 0.33 -0.02 0.43
N LEU A 66 -0.80 0.57 0.08
CA LEU A 66 -0.91 1.73 -0.79
C LEU A 66 -1.54 2.90 -0.04
N ILE A 67 -1.17 4.12 -0.38
CA ILE A 67 -1.88 5.34 0.00
C ILE A 67 -1.86 6.33 -1.17
N ASP A 68 -2.96 7.04 -1.39
CA ASP A 68 -3.05 8.04 -2.45
C ASP A 68 -2.17 9.24 -2.08
N VAL A 69 -1.46 9.78 -3.07
CA VAL A 69 -0.55 10.93 -2.89
C VAL A 69 -0.82 11.99 -3.94
N GLU A 70 -0.48 13.24 -3.64
CA GLU A 70 -0.44 14.27 -4.67
C GLU A 70 0.58 13.88 -5.73
N LYS A 71 0.20 14.09 -6.99
CA LYS A 71 1.09 13.88 -8.13
C LYS A 71 2.33 14.75 -7.92
N PRO A 72 3.54 14.19 -7.79
CA PRO A 72 4.75 14.99 -7.73
C PRO A 72 4.85 15.78 -9.05
N LEU A 73 5.12 17.09 -8.93
CA LEU A 73 5.36 17.99 -10.06
C LEU A 73 6.58 17.55 -10.89
#